data_AF-A0A3B9UF62-F1
#
_entry.id   AF-A0A3B9UF62-F1
#
_cell.length_a   1.000
_cell.length_b   1.000
_cell.length_c   1.000
_cell.angle_alpha   90.00
_cell.angle_beta   90.00
_cell.angle_gamma   90.00
#
_symmetry.space_group_name_H-M   'P 1'
#
loop_
_entity.id
_entity.type
_entity.pdbx_description
1 polymer ?
#
loop_
_entity_poly.entity_id
_entity_poly.type
_entity_poly.pdbx_seq_one_letter_code
_entity_poly.pdbx_strand_id
1 'polypeptide(L)'
;MRMRFSPIASLIRRSFLTILSISILSISASGEVSAEAGKKLFKANCASCHKLDKKLVGPALGDVTQRRSEEWLLKWIRNNAEFRASGDRDAIAIFEEYGGSVMQAFPALTDDDIKSILAYTIEGDKKAAPAPAADAVAAPAEGGDYSSPWLVYLLGGFLLINLYLLLRVRNTLKQLNGEDPTNLVEDLGVFSRILIANKRFMTFLT
;
A
#
# COMPACT_ATOMS: atom_id res chain seq x y z
N MET A 1 -34.07 21.44 -42.61
CA MET A 1 -32.66 21.82 -42.89
C MET A 1 -31.79 20.57 -42.79
N ARG A 2 -31.52 19.87 -43.91
CA ARG A 2 -30.67 18.66 -43.92
C ARG A 2 -29.21 19.11 -43.81
N MET A 3 -28.61 18.98 -42.62
CA MET A 3 -27.19 19.25 -42.42
C MET A 3 -26.37 18.23 -43.24
N ARG A 4 -25.82 18.69 -44.35
CA ARG A 4 -24.98 17.92 -45.26
C ARG A 4 -23.57 17.90 -44.66
N PHE A 5 -23.29 16.93 -43.80
CA PHE A 5 -21.95 16.79 -43.22
C PHE A 5 -20.92 16.50 -44.33
N SER A 6 -19.83 17.27 -44.36
CA SER A 6 -18.73 17.13 -45.32
C SER A 6 -18.19 15.68 -45.31
N PRO A 7 -17.84 15.09 -46.46
CA PRO A 7 -17.35 13.71 -46.54
C PRO A 7 -16.16 13.46 -45.60
N ILE A 8 -15.33 14.48 -45.38
CA ILE A 8 -14.16 14.47 -44.49
C ILE A 8 -14.57 14.25 -43.02
N ALA A 9 -15.66 14.88 -42.56
CA ALA A 9 -16.16 14.70 -41.19
C ALA A 9 -16.74 13.30 -40.96
N SER A 10 -17.30 12.67 -42.00
CA SER A 10 -17.79 11.29 -41.91
C SER A 10 -16.65 10.26 -41.86
N LEU A 11 -15.53 10.54 -42.55
CA LEU A 11 -14.32 9.73 -42.51
C LEU A 11 -13.65 9.81 -41.14
N ILE A 12 -13.49 11.01 -40.58
CA ILE A 12 -12.91 11.20 -39.24
C ILE A 12 -13.75 10.52 -38.17
N ARG A 13 -15.09 10.63 -38.24
CA ARG A 13 -16.00 9.96 -37.28
C ARG A 13 -15.91 8.43 -37.36
N ARG A 14 -15.78 7.87 -38.57
CA ARG A 14 -15.64 6.43 -38.77
C ARG A 14 -14.30 5.92 -38.28
N SER A 15 -13.21 6.62 -38.59
CA SER A 15 -11.87 6.27 -38.09
C SER A 15 -11.77 6.36 -36.58
N PHE A 16 -12.40 7.36 -35.96
CA PHE A 16 -12.45 7.50 -34.50
C PHE A 16 -13.25 6.38 -33.83
N LEU A 17 -14.38 5.97 -34.42
CA LEU A 17 -15.20 4.84 -33.95
C LEU A 17 -14.49 3.49 -34.11
N THR A 18 -13.71 3.29 -35.18
CA THR A 18 -12.96 2.03 -35.36
C THR A 18 -11.74 1.95 -34.44
N ILE A 19 -11.05 3.06 -34.19
CA ILE A 19 -9.91 3.09 -33.25
C ILE A 19 -10.39 2.86 -31.82
N LEU A 20 -11.53 3.45 -31.43
CA LEU A 20 -12.13 3.24 -30.10
C LEU A 20 -12.57 1.79 -29.90
N SER A 21 -13.15 1.13 -30.91
CA SER A 21 -13.53 -0.28 -30.83
C SER A 21 -12.34 -1.25 -30.76
N ILE A 22 -11.22 -0.93 -31.42
CA ILE A 22 -10.00 -1.75 -31.36
C ILE A 22 -9.33 -1.64 -29.98
N SER A 23 -9.35 -0.46 -29.35
CA SER A 23 -8.84 -0.29 -27.98
C SER A 23 -9.64 -1.05 -26.91
N ILE A 24 -10.94 -1.27 -27.11
CA ILE A 24 -11.78 -2.01 -26.16
C ILE A 24 -11.54 -3.53 -26.26
N LEU A 25 -11.15 -4.05 -27.44
CA LEU A 25 -10.93 -5.48 -27.64
C LEU A 25 -9.60 -6.00 -27.06
N SER A 26 -8.66 -5.11 -26.75
CA SER A 26 -7.33 -5.47 -26.20
C SER A 26 -7.28 -5.65 -24.67
N ILE A 27 -8.39 -5.51 -23.95
CA ILE A 27 -8.43 -5.63 -22.47
C ILE A 27 -8.81 -7.04 -21.98
N SER A 28 -8.91 -8.03 -22.87
CA SER A 28 -9.04 -9.43 -22.44
C SER A 28 -7.68 -10.04 -22.10
N ALA A 29 -6.99 -9.47 -21.12
CA ALA A 29 -5.95 -10.17 -20.39
C ALA A 29 -6.64 -11.01 -19.32
N SER A 30 -6.95 -12.26 -19.66
CA SER A 30 -7.36 -13.26 -18.67
C SER A 30 -6.25 -13.34 -17.63
N GLY A 31 -6.55 -12.97 -16.38
CA GLY A 31 -5.58 -13.08 -15.29
C GLY A 31 -5.27 -14.56 -15.06
N GLU A 32 -4.13 -15.02 -15.56
CA GLU A 32 -3.68 -16.37 -15.29
C GLU A 32 -3.36 -16.49 -13.80
N VAL A 33 -4.07 -17.40 -13.11
CA VAL A 33 -3.79 -17.70 -11.71
C VAL A 33 -2.39 -18.30 -11.60
N SER A 34 -1.45 -17.53 -11.07
CA SER A 34 -0.05 -17.95 -10.93
C SER A 34 0.54 -17.46 -9.62
N ALA A 35 1.41 -18.27 -9.02
CA ALA A 35 2.12 -17.88 -7.80
C ALA A 35 3.05 -16.68 -8.03
N GLU A 36 3.56 -16.49 -9.25
CA GLU A 36 4.41 -15.35 -9.57
C GLU A 36 3.62 -14.03 -9.62
N ALA A 37 2.44 -14.01 -10.27
CA ALA A 37 1.53 -12.87 -10.18
C ALA A 37 1.10 -12.62 -8.73
N GLY A 38 0.79 -13.71 -8.01
CA GLY A 38 0.47 -13.70 -6.59
C GLY A 38 1.54 -13.06 -5.72
N LYS A 39 2.82 -13.36 -5.97
CA LYS A 39 3.96 -12.79 -5.24
C LYS A 39 4.03 -11.27 -5.42
N LYS A 40 3.83 -10.77 -6.64
CA LYS A 40 3.81 -9.32 -6.92
C LYS A 40 2.66 -8.64 -6.18
N LEU A 41 1.47 -9.21 -6.25
CA LEU A 41 0.29 -8.69 -5.56
C LEU A 41 0.44 -8.74 -4.03
N PHE A 42 1.00 -9.82 -3.48
CA PHE A 42 1.28 -9.97 -2.06
C PHE A 42 2.28 -8.92 -1.57
N LYS A 43 3.36 -8.69 -2.33
CA LYS A 43 4.37 -7.68 -1.99
C LYS A 43 3.78 -6.27 -1.96
N ALA A 44 2.87 -5.96 -2.89
CA ALA A 44 2.22 -4.66 -2.97
C ALA A 44 1.17 -4.43 -1.88
N ASN A 45 0.40 -5.47 -1.52
CA ASN A 45 -0.84 -5.29 -0.74
C ASN A 45 -0.82 -5.92 0.66
N CYS A 46 0.05 -6.91 0.91
CA CYS A 46 -0.04 -7.79 2.09
C CYS A 46 1.25 -7.78 2.95
N ALA A 47 2.41 -7.60 2.33
CA ALA A 47 3.72 -7.84 2.95
C ALA A 47 4.10 -6.85 4.08
N SER A 48 3.37 -5.73 4.20
CA SER A 48 3.51 -4.76 5.29
C SER A 48 2.97 -5.29 6.63
N CYS A 49 1.96 -6.16 6.58
CA CYS A 49 1.27 -6.67 7.78
C CYS A 49 1.45 -8.18 7.99
N HIS A 50 1.72 -8.92 6.92
CA HIS A 50 1.84 -10.38 6.95
C HIS A 50 3.20 -10.88 6.45
N LYS A 51 3.64 -11.99 7.02
CA LYS A 51 4.75 -12.82 6.53
C LYS A 51 4.24 -14.24 6.30
N LEU A 52 4.98 -15.04 5.54
CA LEU A 52 4.60 -16.43 5.29
C LEU A 52 4.91 -17.33 6.50
N ASP A 53 6.03 -17.07 7.17
CA ASP A 53 6.64 -17.93 8.19
C ASP A 53 6.35 -17.50 9.63
N LYS A 54 6.01 -16.23 9.85
CA LYS A 54 5.84 -15.67 11.20
C LYS A 54 4.73 -14.63 11.32
N LYS A 55 4.26 -14.44 12.55
CA LYS A 55 3.35 -13.36 12.92
C LYS A 55 4.07 -12.01 12.85
N LEU A 56 3.35 -10.99 12.37
CA LEU A 56 3.81 -9.59 12.43
C LEU A 56 2.70 -8.72 13.03
N VAL A 57 1.91 -8.05 12.19
CA VAL A 57 0.66 -7.38 12.60
C VAL A 57 -0.49 -8.39 12.50
N GLY A 58 -0.54 -9.11 11.38
CA GLY A 58 -1.45 -10.22 11.15
C GLY A 58 -0.80 -11.59 11.35
N PRO A 59 -1.59 -12.68 11.21
CA PRO A 59 -1.10 -14.06 11.25
C PRO A 59 -0.06 -14.36 10.18
N ALA A 60 0.73 -15.41 10.40
CA ALA A 60 1.50 -16.04 9.33
C ALA A 60 0.55 -16.59 8.26
N LEU A 61 0.83 -16.30 6.99
CA LEU A 61 -0.02 -16.69 5.87
C LEU A 61 0.46 -17.92 5.11
N GLY A 62 1.63 -18.49 5.44
CA GLY A 62 2.10 -19.74 4.86
C GLY A 62 1.03 -20.82 5.00
N ASP A 63 0.73 -21.51 3.90
CA ASP A 63 -0.26 -22.59 3.84
C ASP A 63 -1.64 -22.24 4.41
N VAL A 64 -2.08 -20.98 4.30
CA VAL A 64 -3.38 -20.53 4.86
C VAL A 64 -4.58 -21.28 4.28
N THR A 65 -4.47 -21.76 3.04
CA THR A 65 -5.48 -22.59 2.37
C THR A 65 -5.67 -23.97 2.99
N GLN A 66 -4.73 -24.44 3.84
CA GLN A 66 -4.91 -25.64 4.64
C GLN A 66 -5.74 -25.38 5.90
N ARG A 67 -5.78 -24.13 6.37
CA ARG A 67 -6.50 -23.72 7.60
C ARG A 67 -7.91 -23.22 7.33
N ARG A 68 -8.17 -22.67 6.15
CA ARG A 68 -9.46 -22.09 5.75
C ARG A 68 -9.75 -22.39 4.28
N SER A 69 -11.03 -22.55 3.94
CA SER A 69 -11.44 -22.78 2.56
C SER A 69 -11.16 -21.55 1.69
N GLU A 70 -10.93 -21.80 0.39
CA GLU A 70 -10.72 -20.74 -0.59
C GLU A 70 -11.89 -19.76 -0.62
N GLU A 71 -13.13 -20.25 -0.58
CA GLU A 71 -14.33 -19.40 -0.58
C GLU A 71 -14.36 -18.45 0.63
N TRP A 72 -13.98 -18.96 1.81
CA TRP A 72 -13.91 -18.14 3.02
C TRP A 72 -12.81 -17.08 2.87
N LEU A 73 -11.65 -17.45 2.35
CA LEU A 73 -10.52 -16.54 2.13
C LEU A 73 -10.83 -15.46 1.07
N LEU A 74 -11.57 -15.78 0.02
CA LEU A 74 -12.02 -14.81 -0.98
C LEU A 74 -12.87 -13.71 -0.34
N LYS A 75 -13.87 -14.09 0.47
CA LYS A 75 -14.75 -13.13 1.18
C LYS A 75 -13.95 -12.30 2.20
N TRP A 76 -13.11 -12.96 2.98
CA TRP A 76 -12.27 -12.32 3.99
C TRP A 76 -11.31 -11.29 3.38
N ILE A 77 -10.57 -11.68 2.33
CA ILE A 77 -9.59 -10.80 1.69
C ILE A 77 -10.31 -9.66 0.96
N ARG A 78 -11.46 -9.90 0.31
CA ARG A 78 -12.17 -8.82 -0.38
C ARG A 78 -12.67 -7.75 0.58
N ASN A 79 -13.36 -8.15 1.64
CA ASN A 79 -13.90 -7.23 2.63
C ASN A 79 -14.15 -7.92 3.98
N ASN A 80 -13.12 -8.03 4.81
CA ASN A 80 -13.24 -8.63 6.14
C ASN A 80 -14.24 -7.92 7.07
N ALA A 81 -14.45 -6.62 6.92
CA ALA A 81 -15.35 -5.87 7.80
C ALA A 81 -16.81 -6.24 7.51
N GLU A 82 -17.18 -6.25 6.23
CA GLU A 82 -18.50 -6.70 5.77
C GLU A 82 -18.71 -8.19 6.07
N PHE A 83 -17.68 -9.01 5.86
CA PHE A 83 -17.79 -10.44 6.13
C PHE A 83 -17.99 -10.73 7.63
N ARG A 84 -17.34 -9.99 8.54
CA ARG A 84 -17.62 -10.06 9.97
C ARG A 84 -19.02 -9.56 10.31
N ALA A 85 -19.46 -8.47 9.68
CA ALA A 85 -20.81 -7.94 9.88
C ALA A 85 -21.91 -8.94 9.44
N SER A 86 -21.60 -9.86 8.52
CA SER A 86 -22.51 -10.95 8.14
C SER A 86 -22.76 -11.98 9.25
N GLY A 87 -21.97 -11.95 10.33
CA GLY A 87 -22.12 -12.85 11.49
C GLY A 87 -21.27 -14.13 11.42
N ASP A 88 -20.28 -14.20 10.52
CA ASP A 88 -19.36 -15.34 10.45
C ASP A 88 -18.53 -15.41 11.76
N ARG A 89 -18.69 -16.52 12.49
CA ARG A 89 -18.10 -16.70 13.82
C ARG A 89 -16.57 -16.74 13.77
N ASP A 90 -16.02 -17.36 12.74
CA ASP A 90 -14.57 -17.51 12.58
C ASP A 90 -13.90 -16.20 12.19
N ALA A 91 -14.58 -15.38 11.39
CA ALA A 91 -14.18 -14.04 11.02
C ALA A 91 -14.16 -13.09 12.22
N ILE A 92 -15.14 -13.21 13.12
CA ILE A 92 -15.18 -12.42 14.36
C ILE A 92 -14.07 -12.88 15.30
N ALA A 93 -13.95 -14.19 15.53
CA ALA A 93 -12.96 -14.76 16.44
C ALA A 93 -11.51 -14.39 16.06
N ILE A 94 -11.16 -14.48 14.77
CA ILE A 94 -9.80 -14.12 14.33
C ILE A 94 -9.54 -12.61 14.48
N PHE A 95 -10.54 -11.75 14.31
CA PHE A 95 -10.35 -10.32 14.50
C PHE A 95 -10.11 -9.96 15.97
N GLU A 96 -10.83 -10.61 16.89
CA GLU A 96 -10.66 -10.46 18.33
C GLU A 96 -9.31 -11.01 18.80
N GLU A 97 -8.88 -12.17 18.30
CA GLU A 97 -7.57 -12.77 18.60
C GLU A 97 -6.41 -11.81 18.25
N TYR A 98 -6.56 -11.01 17.19
CA TYR A 98 -5.58 -10.02 16.75
C TYR A 98 -5.85 -8.61 17.29
N GLY A 99 -6.58 -8.50 18.40
CA GLY A 99 -6.76 -7.26 19.16
C GLY A 99 -7.54 -6.18 18.42
N GLY A 100 -8.37 -6.57 17.45
CA GLY A 100 -9.13 -5.63 16.64
C GLY A 100 -8.31 -4.89 15.57
N SER A 101 -7.15 -5.43 15.20
CA SER A 101 -6.33 -4.88 14.11
C SER A 101 -7.10 -4.85 12.80
N VAL A 102 -7.28 -3.67 12.22
CA VAL A 102 -8.05 -3.47 11.00
C VAL A 102 -7.22 -3.88 9.78
N MET A 103 -7.70 -4.88 9.04
CA MET A 103 -7.21 -5.20 7.70
C MET A 103 -7.97 -4.36 6.67
N GLN A 104 -7.29 -3.70 5.75
CA GLN A 104 -7.96 -2.94 4.67
C GLN A 104 -8.81 -3.87 3.78
N ALA A 105 -9.85 -3.31 3.17
CA ALA A 105 -10.62 -3.98 2.14
C ALA A 105 -9.92 -3.87 0.77
N PHE A 106 -10.10 -4.89 -0.07
CA PHE A 106 -9.49 -4.98 -1.39
C PHE A 106 -10.54 -5.21 -2.49
N PRO A 107 -11.49 -4.29 -2.68
CA PRO A 107 -12.56 -4.45 -3.68
C PRO A 107 -12.04 -4.42 -5.14
N ALA A 108 -10.84 -3.89 -5.35
CA ALA A 108 -10.20 -3.82 -6.66
C ALA A 108 -9.53 -5.13 -7.10
N LEU A 109 -9.26 -6.06 -6.17
CA LEU A 109 -8.69 -7.36 -6.51
C LEU A 109 -9.79 -8.27 -7.07
N THR A 110 -9.53 -8.85 -8.24
CA THR A 110 -10.40 -9.88 -8.82
C THR A 110 -10.25 -11.21 -8.09
N ASP A 111 -11.13 -12.17 -8.39
CA ASP A 111 -11.03 -13.51 -7.79
C ASP A 111 -9.72 -14.20 -8.18
N ASP A 112 -9.28 -14.04 -9.43
CA ASP A 112 -8.04 -14.62 -9.91
C ASP A 112 -6.81 -13.94 -9.30
N ASP A 113 -6.88 -12.63 -9.00
CA ASP A 113 -5.84 -11.95 -8.22
C ASP A 113 -5.71 -12.55 -6.81
N ILE A 114 -6.84 -12.75 -6.12
CA ILE A 114 -6.82 -13.33 -4.78
C ILE A 114 -6.35 -14.78 -4.83
N LYS A 115 -6.83 -15.59 -5.79
CA LYS A 115 -6.36 -16.97 -5.97
C LYS A 115 -4.87 -17.02 -6.26
N SER A 116 -4.33 -16.10 -7.06
CA SER A 116 -2.89 -15.97 -7.30
C SER A 116 -2.14 -15.68 -6.01
N ILE A 117 -2.62 -14.74 -5.19
CA ILE A 117 -2.06 -14.44 -3.87
C ILE A 117 -2.07 -15.71 -2.99
N LEU A 118 -3.18 -16.44 -2.96
CA LEU A 118 -3.30 -17.69 -2.20
C LEU A 118 -2.34 -18.77 -2.71
N ALA A 119 -2.18 -18.92 -4.02
CA ALA A 119 -1.20 -19.84 -4.61
C ALA A 119 0.23 -19.51 -4.14
N TYR A 120 0.59 -18.22 -4.10
CA TYR A 120 1.88 -17.78 -3.55
C TYR A 120 2.04 -18.14 -2.07
N THR A 121 0.97 -18.14 -1.27
CA THR A 121 1.08 -18.52 0.15
C THR A 121 1.41 -20.01 0.37
N ILE A 122 1.14 -20.87 -0.61
CA ILE A 122 1.44 -22.31 -0.59
C ILE A 122 2.84 -22.55 -1.14
N GLU A 123 3.18 -21.90 -2.26
CA GLU A 123 4.46 -22.11 -2.93
C GLU A 123 5.61 -21.39 -2.21
N GLY A 124 5.31 -20.25 -1.59
CA GLY A 124 6.23 -19.39 -0.88
C GLY A 124 7.32 -18.80 -1.77
N ASP A 125 8.45 -18.42 -1.17
CA ASP A 125 9.62 -17.92 -1.90
C ASP A 125 10.45 -19.04 -2.55
N LYS A 126 9.86 -20.21 -2.83
CA LYS A 126 10.50 -21.19 -3.70
C LYS A 126 10.92 -20.46 -4.96
N LYS A 127 12.22 -20.50 -5.25
CA LYS A 127 12.81 -19.85 -6.40
C LYS A 127 12.10 -20.40 -7.63
N ALA A 128 11.22 -19.60 -8.22
CA ALA A 128 10.66 -19.89 -9.53
C ALA A 128 11.83 -20.26 -10.45
N ALA A 129 11.71 -21.39 -11.14
CA ALA A 129 12.62 -21.70 -12.23
C ALA A 129 12.65 -20.48 -13.16
N PRO A 130 13.83 -20.04 -13.64
CA PRO A 130 13.92 -18.84 -14.45
C PRO A 130 12.98 -18.98 -15.65
N ALA A 131 11.93 -18.17 -15.69
CA ALA A 131 11.11 -18.02 -16.88
C ALA A 131 12.03 -17.58 -18.03
N PRO A 132 11.84 -18.10 -19.26
CA PRO A 132 12.57 -17.59 -20.41
C PRO A 132 12.26 -16.09 -20.53
N ALA A 133 13.32 -15.28 -20.57
CA ALA A 133 13.24 -13.83 -20.64
C ALA A 133 12.37 -13.40 -21.82
N ALA A 134 11.15 -12.96 -21.53
CA ALA A 134 10.46 -12.01 -22.38
C ALA A 134 10.96 -10.62 -21.95
N ASP A 135 11.48 -9.86 -22.91
CA ASP A 135 11.95 -8.49 -22.76
C ASP A 135 10.87 -7.60 -22.15
N ALA A 136 10.80 -7.57 -20.82
CA ALA A 136 10.09 -6.56 -20.07
C ALA A 136 11.13 -5.50 -19.70
N VAL A 137 11.02 -4.37 -20.37
CA VAL A 137 11.72 -3.13 -20.07
C VAL A 137 11.70 -2.92 -18.55
N ALA A 138 12.88 -2.97 -17.94
CA ALA A 138 13.04 -2.88 -16.51
C ALA A 138 12.50 -1.54 -16.00
N ALA A 139 11.36 -1.57 -15.31
CA ALA A 139 11.08 -0.56 -14.30
C ALA A 139 12.09 -0.76 -13.17
N PRO A 140 12.73 0.31 -12.64
CA PRO A 140 13.71 0.15 -11.58
C PRO A 140 13.03 -0.52 -10.39
N ALA A 141 13.62 -1.64 -9.97
CA ALA A 141 13.24 -2.33 -8.76
C ALA A 141 13.60 -1.42 -7.57
N GLU A 142 12.58 -0.80 -6.97
CA GLU A 142 12.67 -0.19 -5.64
C GLU A 142 12.78 -1.32 -4.60
N GLY A 143 13.96 -1.92 -4.58
CA GLY A 143 14.50 -2.77 -3.54
C GLY A 143 15.81 -2.16 -3.09
N GLY A 144 15.77 -0.88 -2.71
CA GLY A 144 16.91 -0.22 -2.10
C GLY A 144 17.25 -0.93 -0.80
N ASP A 145 18.47 -1.44 -0.70
CA ASP A 145 19.07 -1.74 0.59
C ASP A 145 19.04 -0.46 1.43
N TYR A 146 18.06 -0.34 2.33
CA TYR A 146 17.91 0.81 3.23
C TYR A 146 19.07 0.90 4.24
N SER A 147 19.95 -0.09 4.27
CA SER A 147 21.17 -0.11 5.09
C SER A 147 22.32 0.65 4.44
N SER A 148 22.14 1.16 3.21
CA SER A 148 23.20 1.87 2.51
C SER A 148 23.41 3.27 3.14
N PRO A 149 24.64 3.60 3.61
CA PRO A 149 24.91 4.87 4.29
C PRO A 149 24.49 6.11 3.50
N TRP A 150 24.56 6.09 2.16
CA TRP A 150 24.17 7.24 1.33
C TRP A 150 22.66 7.54 1.38
N LEU A 151 21.82 6.52 1.48
CA LEU A 151 20.36 6.68 1.56
C LEU A 151 19.96 7.31 2.90
N VAL A 152 20.67 6.96 3.97
CA VAL A 152 20.51 7.58 5.29
C VAL A 152 20.90 9.06 5.25
N TYR A 153 22.00 9.43 4.56
CA TYR A 153 22.37 10.84 4.41
C TYR A 153 21.37 11.62 3.53
N LEU A 154 20.86 11.01 2.46
CA LEU A 154 19.83 11.62 1.59
C LEU A 154 18.52 11.84 2.36
N LEU A 155 18.02 10.80 3.03
CA LEU A 155 16.79 10.88 3.83
C LEU A 155 16.96 11.84 5.01
N GLY A 156 18.11 11.79 5.70
CA GLY A 156 18.46 12.73 6.76
C GLY A 156 18.48 14.18 6.26
N GLY A 157 19.07 14.43 5.10
CA GLY A 157 19.05 15.74 4.45
C GLY A 157 17.62 16.19 4.11
N PHE A 158 16.80 15.31 3.54
CA PHE A 158 15.39 15.59 3.26
C PHE A 158 14.61 15.95 4.54
N LEU A 159 14.79 15.20 5.63
CA LEU A 159 14.15 15.47 6.91
C LEU A 159 14.61 16.81 7.51
N LEU A 160 15.90 17.13 7.44
CA LEU A 160 16.43 18.42 7.89
C LEU A 160 15.91 19.60 7.07
N ILE A 161 15.76 19.44 5.74
CA ILE A 161 15.16 20.46 4.87
C ILE A 161 13.69 20.69 5.23
N ASN A 162 12.92 19.62 5.44
CA ASN A 162 11.53 19.74 5.89
C ASN A 162 11.44 20.41 7.27
N LEU A 163 12.29 20.03 8.23
CA LEU A 163 12.36 20.68 9.54
C LEU A 163 12.69 22.17 9.41
N TYR A 164 13.68 22.55 8.59
CA TYR A 164 14.03 23.93 8.32
C TYR A 164 12.87 24.71 7.68
N LEU A 165 12.21 24.13 6.67
CA LEU A 165 11.05 24.73 6.02
C LEU A 165 9.92 25.00 7.01
N LEU A 166 9.62 24.03 7.89
CA LEU A 166 8.60 24.16 8.93
C LEU A 166 8.96 25.25 9.95
N LEU A 167 10.22 25.33 10.39
CA LEU A 167 10.69 26.39 11.28
C LEU A 167 10.58 27.77 10.61
N ARG A 168 10.91 27.86 9.32
CA ARG A 168 10.81 29.10 8.56
C ARG A 168 9.36 29.56 8.41
N VAL A 169 8.45 28.67 7.99
CA VAL A 169 7.02 28.98 7.87
C VAL A 169 6.45 29.39 9.23
N ARG A 170 6.76 28.64 10.29
CA ARG A 170 6.31 28.96 11.64
C ARG A 170 6.79 30.33 12.10
N ASN A 171 8.08 30.64 11.91
CA ASN A 171 8.63 31.92 12.34
C ASN A 171 8.07 33.09 11.51
N THR A 172 7.76 32.88 10.23
CA THR A 172 7.01 33.84 9.42
C THR A 172 5.59 34.06 9.98
N LEU A 173 4.88 33.00 10.35
CA LEU A 173 3.53 33.11 10.95
C LEU A 173 3.57 33.88 12.27
N LYS A 174 4.57 33.62 13.13
CA LYS A 174 4.78 34.37 14.37
C LYS A 174 4.97 35.87 14.11
N GLN A 175 5.83 36.22 13.14
CA GLN A 175 6.06 37.61 12.78
C GLN A 175 4.80 38.31 12.25
N LEU A 176 3.97 37.61 11.47
CA LEU A 176 2.68 38.15 11.00
C LEU A 176 1.67 38.32 12.13
N ASN A 177 1.74 37.47 13.15
CA ASN A 177 0.92 37.56 14.36
C ASN A 177 1.48 38.56 15.39
N GLY A 178 2.59 39.24 15.09
CA GLY A 178 3.24 40.19 16.00
C GLY A 178 4.00 39.54 17.17
N GLU A 179 4.32 38.25 17.06
CA GLU A 179 5.11 37.49 18.03
C GLU A 179 6.58 37.42 17.63
N ASP A 180 7.48 37.40 18.62
CA ASP A 180 8.91 37.25 18.39
C ASP A 180 9.25 35.83 17.87
N PRO A 181 10.15 35.72 16.86
CA PRO A 181 10.56 34.43 16.31
C PRO A 181 11.35 33.62 17.34
N THR A 182 11.03 32.32 17.49
CA THR A 182 11.76 31.43 18.42
C THR A 182 12.74 30.52 17.69
N ASN A 183 13.81 30.15 18.41
CA ASN A 183 14.85 29.23 17.92
C ASN A 183 14.68 27.81 18.49
N LEU A 184 15.32 26.83 17.85
CA LEU A 184 15.27 25.41 18.27
C LEU A 184 15.65 25.21 19.75
N VAL A 185 16.63 25.95 20.26
CA VAL A 185 17.09 25.81 21.65
C VAL A 185 16.02 26.27 22.65
N GLU A 186 15.29 27.33 22.33
CA GLU A 186 14.20 27.84 23.17
C GLU A 186 13.03 26.86 23.16
N ASP A 187 12.67 26.34 21.99
CA ASP A 187 11.61 25.35 21.87
C ASP A 187 11.97 24.08 22.65
N LEU A 188 13.19 23.55 22.51
CA LEU A 188 13.68 22.40 23.29
C LEU A 188 13.71 22.70 24.81
N GLY A 189 14.02 23.94 25.18
CA GLY A 189 13.95 24.41 26.57
C GLY A 189 12.52 24.39 27.12
N VAL A 190 11.54 24.81 26.34
CA VAL A 190 10.11 24.74 26.72
C VAL A 190 9.66 23.28 26.81
N PHE A 191 9.97 22.45 25.82
CA PHE A 191 9.62 21.02 25.84
C PHE A 191 10.24 20.29 27.04
N SER A 192 11.53 20.50 27.33
CA SER A 192 12.19 19.88 28.48
C SER A 192 11.56 20.32 29.81
N ARG A 193 11.22 21.60 29.96
CA ARG A 193 10.48 22.09 31.14
C ARG A 193 9.09 21.45 31.26
N ILE A 194 8.36 21.30 30.15
CA ILE A 194 7.05 20.64 30.14
C ILE A 194 7.18 19.15 30.52
N LEU A 195 8.19 18.47 29.98
CA LEU A 195 8.44 17.05 30.27
C LEU A 195 8.82 16.83 31.75
N ILE A 196 9.67 17.69 32.31
CA ILE A 196 10.07 17.64 33.72
C ILE A 196 8.91 18.03 34.65
N ALA A 197 8.11 19.02 34.27
CA ALA A 197 6.96 19.47 35.06
C ALA A 197 5.81 18.44 35.08
N ASN A 198 5.75 17.53 34.10
CA ASN A 198 4.75 16.48 34.07
C ASN A 198 5.18 15.29 34.95
N LYS A 199 4.61 15.22 36.17
CA LYS A 199 4.89 14.16 37.15
C LYS A 199 4.76 12.73 36.57
N ARG A 200 3.94 12.53 35.53
CA ARG A 200 3.78 11.21 34.87
C ARG A 200 4.97 10.80 34.00
N PHE A 201 5.77 11.75 33.49
CA PHE A 201 6.95 11.45 32.68
C PHE A 201 8.15 11.06 33.54
N MET A 202 8.33 11.68 34.71
CA MET A 202 9.41 11.32 35.64
C MET A 202 9.26 9.90 36.23
N THR A 203 8.03 9.38 36.32
CA THR A 203 7.78 7.99 36.77
C THR A 203 8.17 6.93 35.75
N PHE A 204 8.35 7.29 34.47
CA PHE A 204 8.82 6.37 33.42
C PHE A 204 10.35 6.34 33.28
N LEU A 205 11.06 7.29 33.92
CA LEU A 205 12.51 7.44 33.85
C LEU A 205 13.24 7.05 35.15
N THR A 206 12.51 6.54 36.16
CA THR A 206 13.05 5.94 37.39
C THR A 206 12.65 4.47 37.43
#